data_AF-A0A0P1LVX5-F1
#
_entry.id   AF-A0A0P1LVX5-F1
#
_cell.length_a   1.000
_cell.length_b   1.000
_cell.length_c   1.000
_cell.angle_alpha   90.00
_cell.angle_beta   90.00
_cell.angle_gamma   90.00
#
_symmetry.space_group_name_H-M   'P 1'
#
loop_
_entity.id
_entity.type
_entity.pdbx_description
1 polymer ?
#
loop_
_entity_poly.entity_id
_entity_poly.type
_entity_poly.pdbx_seq_one_letter_code
_entity_poly.pdbx_strand_id
1 'polypeptide(L)'
;MDILELRERILKGEDLHTEFKERITDNEDLAKSIVGFANTDGGQIILGVSDDGDIIGVENVDETIRRIDDVAYNRCEPPISVIIETVIDNDKTVIIINVPKGDQRPYRTSSGNYYIRSANRFRLASREELLRLFQATESIYYDETTIYKATLKDLDNDAFRLFMKEYMNIEVSEEMLINYMKNLKILSKDEKPTLAGILFLVQILNSLFQQLKWLEHIFRVLIFLHHHWTKRKSQVEFLKL
;
A
#
# COMPACT_ATOMS: atom_id res chain seq x y z
N MET A 1 -23.06 15.10 1.74
CA MET A 1 -23.01 16.35 0.97
C MET A 1 -24.33 17.09 1.10
N ASP A 2 -24.31 18.40 1.35
CA ASP A 2 -25.52 19.24 1.33
C ASP A 2 -25.65 20.05 0.02
N ILE A 3 -26.75 20.80 -0.12
CA ILE A 3 -27.04 21.59 -1.34
C ILE A 3 -26.04 22.71 -1.61
N LEU A 4 -25.47 23.32 -0.56
CA LEU A 4 -24.49 24.40 -0.70
C LEU A 4 -23.16 23.83 -1.17
N GLU A 5 -22.73 22.72 -0.57
CA GLU A 5 -21.53 21.98 -0.95
C GLU A 5 -21.64 21.46 -2.40
N LEU A 6 -22.81 20.93 -2.79
CA LEU A 6 -23.06 20.49 -4.17
C LEU A 6 -22.85 21.64 -5.16
N ARG A 7 -23.48 22.78 -4.93
CA ARG A 7 -23.36 23.96 -5.82
C ARG A 7 -21.93 24.49 -5.87
N GLU A 8 -21.22 24.50 -4.75
CA GLU A 8 -19.81 24.90 -4.72
C GLU A 8 -18.94 23.97 -5.57
N ARG A 9 -19.15 22.65 -5.49
CA ARG A 9 -18.43 21.68 -6.32
C ARG A 9 -18.74 21.85 -7.81
N ILE A 10 -20.02 22.03 -8.16
CA ILE A 10 -20.43 22.30 -9.54
C ILE A 10 -19.70 23.54 -10.09
N LEU A 11 -19.62 24.62 -9.32
CA LEU A 11 -18.92 25.84 -9.72
C LEU A 11 -17.41 25.65 -9.89
N LYS A 12 -16.78 24.75 -9.13
CA LYS A 12 -15.36 24.41 -9.28
C LYS A 12 -15.11 23.53 -10.52
N GLY A 13 -16.13 22.83 -11.00
CA GLY A 13 -16.04 21.93 -12.13
C GLY A 13 -15.42 20.57 -11.76
N GLU A 14 -15.17 19.76 -12.79
CA GLU A 14 -14.51 18.48 -12.64
C GLU A 14 -13.02 18.63 -12.31
N ASP A 15 -12.53 17.79 -11.39
CA ASP A 15 -11.16 17.83 -10.93
C ASP A 15 -10.62 16.42 -10.61
N LEU A 16 -9.57 16.34 -9.80
CA LEU A 16 -8.96 15.07 -9.41
C LEU A 16 -9.90 14.19 -8.55
N HIS A 17 -10.91 14.77 -7.91
CA HIS A 17 -11.81 14.08 -6.98
C HIS A 17 -13.28 14.22 -7.35
N THR A 18 -13.59 14.84 -8.47
CA THR A 18 -14.96 15.13 -8.89
C THR A 18 -15.13 14.84 -10.38
N GLU A 19 -16.13 14.03 -10.71
CA GLU A 19 -16.58 13.71 -12.07
C GLU A 19 -18.08 14.02 -12.15
N PHE A 20 -18.51 14.69 -13.22
CA PHE A 20 -19.92 14.91 -13.52
C PHE A 20 -20.40 13.88 -14.53
N LYS A 21 -21.66 13.44 -14.37
CA LYS A 21 -22.35 12.66 -15.38
C LYS A 21 -23.80 13.10 -15.43
N GLU A 22 -24.33 13.34 -16.63
CA GLU A 22 -25.76 13.61 -16.77
C GLU A 22 -26.60 12.39 -16.41
N ARG A 23 -26.17 11.22 -16.91
CA ARG A 23 -26.86 9.94 -16.77
C ARG A 23 -25.88 8.78 -16.95
N ILE A 24 -26.29 7.59 -16.54
CA ILE A 24 -25.53 6.36 -16.80
C ILE A 24 -25.93 5.84 -18.19
N THR A 25 -25.18 6.25 -19.23
CA THR A 25 -25.37 5.77 -20.60
C THR A 25 -24.80 4.37 -20.78
N ASP A 26 -23.60 4.12 -20.25
CA ASP A 26 -22.90 2.84 -20.32
C ASP A 26 -22.42 2.43 -18.92
N ASN A 27 -22.64 1.15 -18.59
CA ASN A 27 -22.16 0.56 -17.35
C ASN A 27 -20.63 0.47 -17.31
N GLU A 28 -19.97 0.30 -18.46
CA GLU A 28 -18.51 0.26 -18.51
C GLU A 28 -17.89 1.63 -18.26
N ASP A 29 -18.53 2.71 -18.72
CA ASP A 29 -18.07 4.08 -18.44
C ASP A 29 -18.21 4.46 -16.95
N LEU A 30 -19.29 4.00 -16.30
CA LEU A 30 -19.42 4.12 -14.85
C LEU A 30 -18.36 3.28 -14.12
N ALA A 31 -18.16 2.01 -14.51
CA ALA A 31 -17.14 1.14 -13.92
C ALA A 31 -15.73 1.75 -14.07
N LYS A 32 -15.40 2.31 -15.25
CA LYS A 32 -14.16 3.04 -15.50
C LYS A 32 -13.95 4.19 -14.52
N SER A 33 -15.00 4.97 -14.25
CA SER A 33 -14.94 6.10 -13.32
C SER A 33 -14.72 5.63 -11.87
N ILE A 34 -15.46 4.60 -11.45
CA ILE A 34 -15.32 3.99 -10.11
C ILE A 34 -13.91 3.41 -9.93
N VAL A 35 -13.46 2.56 -10.85
CA VAL A 35 -12.10 1.98 -10.83
C VAL A 35 -11.03 3.06 -10.85
N GLY A 36 -11.21 4.09 -11.66
CA GLY A 36 -10.26 5.20 -11.78
C GLY A 36 -10.06 5.97 -10.48
N PHE A 37 -11.15 6.28 -9.78
CA PHE A 37 -11.09 6.91 -8.46
C PHE A 37 -10.53 5.96 -7.41
N ALA A 38 -11.00 4.72 -7.35
CA ALA A 38 -10.54 3.74 -6.38
C ALA A 38 -9.03 3.45 -6.49
N ASN A 39 -8.47 3.44 -7.71
CA ASN A 39 -7.03 3.28 -7.91
C ASN A 39 -6.20 4.51 -7.58
N THR A 40 -6.81 5.69 -7.48
CA THR A 40 -6.09 6.95 -7.24
C THR A 40 -6.22 7.35 -5.79
N ASP A 41 -6.91 8.47 -5.50
CA ASP A 41 -7.10 9.00 -4.16
C ASP A 41 -8.58 9.04 -3.75
N GLY A 42 -9.41 8.24 -4.42
CA GLY A 42 -10.86 8.32 -4.27
C GLY A 42 -11.44 9.58 -4.90
N GLY A 43 -12.76 9.72 -4.80
CA GLY A 43 -13.47 10.85 -5.36
C GLY A 43 -14.97 10.66 -5.35
N GLN A 44 -15.66 11.53 -6.06
CA GLN A 44 -17.10 11.58 -6.16
C GLN A 44 -17.52 11.65 -7.62
N ILE A 45 -18.53 10.85 -7.97
CA ILE A 45 -19.24 10.98 -9.24
C ILE A 45 -20.58 11.64 -8.90
N ILE A 46 -20.83 12.80 -9.49
CA ILE A 46 -22.06 13.58 -9.32
C ILE A 46 -22.94 13.31 -10.53
N LEU A 47 -23.99 12.51 -10.33
CA LEU A 47 -24.90 12.05 -11.37
C LEU A 47 -26.17 12.91 -11.40
N GLY A 48 -26.56 13.35 -12.60
CA GLY A 48 -27.63 14.31 -12.85
C GLY A 48 -27.11 15.73 -13.12
N VAL A 49 -25.84 15.90 -13.44
CA VAL A 49 -25.20 17.19 -13.75
C VAL A 49 -24.49 17.10 -15.11
N SER A 50 -24.66 18.11 -15.97
CA SER A 50 -23.97 18.19 -17.26
C SER A 50 -22.51 18.55 -17.13
N ASP A 51 -21.74 18.34 -18.20
CA ASP A 51 -20.34 18.75 -18.30
C ASP A 51 -20.20 20.29 -18.14
N ASP A 52 -21.24 21.05 -18.50
CA ASP A 52 -21.32 22.51 -18.33
C ASP A 52 -21.72 22.94 -16.90
N GLY A 53 -22.05 21.98 -16.02
CA GLY A 53 -22.44 22.22 -14.64
C GLY A 53 -23.95 22.44 -14.43
N ASP A 54 -24.80 22.20 -15.42
CA ASP A 54 -26.24 22.32 -15.27
C ASP A 54 -26.82 21.12 -14.50
N ILE A 55 -27.62 21.39 -13.46
CA ILE A 55 -28.35 20.34 -12.75
C ILE A 55 -29.56 19.92 -13.60
N ILE A 56 -29.50 18.71 -14.14
CA ILE A 56 -30.57 18.09 -14.95
C ILE A 56 -31.47 17.25 -14.05
N GLY A 57 -30.88 16.55 -13.09
CA GLY A 57 -31.55 15.62 -12.18
C GLY A 57 -31.65 14.18 -12.73
N VAL A 58 -32.00 13.25 -11.83
CA VAL A 58 -32.22 11.83 -12.09
C VAL A 58 -33.68 11.50 -11.84
N GLU A 59 -34.37 10.93 -12.85
CA GLU A 59 -35.80 10.60 -12.76
C GLU A 59 -36.04 9.34 -11.91
N ASN A 60 -35.49 8.19 -12.30
CA ASN A 60 -35.69 6.90 -11.61
C ASN A 60 -34.56 6.65 -10.58
N VAL A 61 -34.59 7.40 -9.48
CA VAL A 61 -33.52 7.39 -8.45
C VAL A 61 -33.25 5.98 -7.92
N ASP A 62 -34.27 5.24 -7.46
CA ASP A 62 -34.10 3.91 -6.85
C ASP A 62 -33.57 2.85 -7.83
N GLU A 63 -33.95 2.93 -9.10
CA GLU A 63 -33.40 2.05 -10.15
C GLU A 63 -31.95 2.40 -10.44
N THR A 64 -31.63 3.69 -10.50
CA THR A 64 -30.29 4.19 -10.75
C THR A 64 -29.33 3.82 -9.62
N ILE A 65 -29.75 3.94 -8.36
CA ILE A 65 -28.97 3.50 -7.19
C ILE A 65 -28.66 2.00 -7.26
N ARG A 66 -29.66 1.16 -7.58
CA ARG A 66 -29.45 -0.28 -7.75
C ARG A 66 -28.50 -0.59 -8.90
N ARG A 67 -28.58 0.15 -10.00
CA ARG A 67 -27.66 0.02 -11.14
C ARG A 67 -26.23 0.42 -10.76
N ILE A 68 -26.04 1.46 -9.95
CA ILE A 68 -24.71 1.88 -9.47
C ILE A 68 -24.10 0.77 -8.61
N ASP A 69 -24.87 0.21 -7.68
CA ASP A 69 -24.41 -0.87 -6.80
C ASP A 69 -24.04 -2.14 -7.60
N ASP A 70 -24.88 -2.53 -8.57
CA ASP A 70 -24.59 -3.64 -9.49
C ASP A 70 -23.29 -3.43 -10.28
N VAL A 71 -23.05 -2.22 -10.79
CA VAL A 71 -21.82 -1.90 -11.53
C VAL A 71 -20.60 -1.95 -10.60
N ALA A 72 -20.70 -1.38 -9.41
CA ALA A 72 -19.61 -1.37 -8.44
C ALA A 72 -19.24 -2.79 -7.95
N TYR A 73 -20.23 -3.69 -7.87
CA TYR A 73 -20.02 -5.07 -7.42
C TYR A 73 -19.63 -6.03 -8.55
N ASN A 74 -20.33 -6.01 -9.69
CA ASN A 74 -20.18 -7.01 -10.75
C ASN A 74 -19.24 -6.58 -11.89
N ARG A 75 -18.92 -5.28 -12.01
CA ARG A 75 -18.06 -4.76 -13.10
C ARG A 75 -16.76 -4.16 -12.63
N CYS A 76 -16.49 -4.22 -11.33
CA CYS A 76 -15.20 -3.86 -10.75
C CYS A 76 -14.61 -5.10 -10.07
N GLU A 77 -13.31 -5.32 -10.26
CA GLU A 77 -12.59 -6.43 -9.67
C GLU A 77 -11.30 -5.95 -8.98
N PRO A 78 -11.14 -6.20 -7.66
CA PRO A 78 -12.15 -6.71 -6.74
C PRO A 78 -13.42 -5.84 -6.68
N PRO A 79 -14.57 -6.35 -6.17
CA PRO A 79 -15.76 -5.53 -5.99
C PRO A 79 -15.47 -4.28 -5.14
N ILE A 80 -16.07 -3.15 -5.50
CA ILE A 80 -15.87 -1.86 -4.81
C ILE A 80 -17.15 -1.49 -4.09
N SER A 81 -17.07 -1.24 -2.78
CA SER A 81 -18.19 -0.67 -2.02
C SER A 81 -18.19 0.86 -2.16
N VAL A 82 -19.27 1.41 -2.70
CA VAL A 82 -19.48 2.86 -2.84
C VAL A 82 -20.52 3.35 -1.84
N ILE A 83 -20.39 4.59 -1.39
CA ILE A 83 -21.41 5.23 -0.53
C ILE A 83 -22.24 6.17 -1.39
N ILE A 84 -23.54 5.91 -1.48
CA ILE A 84 -24.45 6.67 -2.34
C ILE A 84 -25.30 7.60 -1.47
N GLU A 85 -25.32 8.87 -1.83
CA GLU A 85 -26.15 9.90 -1.22
C GLU A 85 -27.03 10.57 -2.28
N THR A 86 -28.13 11.20 -1.87
CA THR A 86 -28.99 12.00 -2.75
C THR A 86 -29.12 13.42 -2.23
N VAL A 87 -29.14 14.38 -3.15
CA VAL A 87 -29.34 15.80 -2.86
C VAL A 87 -30.42 16.33 -3.79
N ILE A 88 -31.37 17.11 -3.27
CA ILE A 88 -32.46 17.69 -4.04
C ILE A 88 -32.18 19.19 -4.23
N ASP A 89 -32.15 19.65 -5.48
CA ASP A 89 -32.04 21.07 -5.86
C ASP A 89 -33.18 21.43 -6.81
N ASN A 90 -34.06 22.36 -6.43
CA ASN A 90 -35.18 22.82 -7.27
C ASN A 90 -36.00 21.67 -7.90
N ASP A 91 -36.45 20.72 -7.05
CA ASP A 91 -37.20 19.51 -7.43
C ASP A 91 -36.44 18.50 -8.32
N LYS A 92 -35.14 18.71 -8.56
CA LYS A 92 -34.27 17.77 -9.26
C LYS A 92 -33.42 17.01 -8.26
N THR A 93 -33.42 15.68 -8.35
CA THR A 93 -32.59 14.83 -7.50
C THR A 93 -31.25 14.56 -8.17
N VAL A 94 -30.15 14.83 -7.48
CA VAL A 94 -28.77 14.51 -7.87
C VAL A 94 -28.29 13.34 -7.00
N ILE A 95 -27.58 12.39 -7.61
CA ILE A 95 -27.00 11.25 -6.89
C ILE A 95 -25.50 11.48 -6.76
N ILE A 96 -24.98 11.38 -5.53
CA ILE A 96 -23.56 11.48 -5.21
C ILE A 96 -23.03 10.09 -4.93
N ILE A 97 -22.10 9.62 -5.77
CA ILE A 97 -21.44 8.33 -5.60
C ILE A 97 -20.05 8.59 -5.02
N ASN A 98 -19.88 8.34 -3.73
CA ASN A 98 -18.60 8.44 -3.06
C ASN A 98 -17.81 7.14 -3.29
N VAL A 99 -16.69 7.27 -3.99
CA VAL A 99 -15.77 6.17 -4.27
C VAL A 99 -14.56 6.32 -3.36
N PRO A 100 -14.33 5.41 -2.40
CA PRO A 100 -13.18 5.48 -1.53
C PRO A 100 -11.89 5.23 -2.32
N LYS A 101 -10.77 5.72 -1.79
CA LYS A 101 -9.45 5.19 -2.19
C LYS A 101 -9.43 3.71 -1.80
N GLY A 102 -9.18 2.85 -2.78
CA GLY A 102 -9.34 1.42 -2.58
C GLY A 102 -8.17 0.79 -1.82
N ASP A 103 -8.48 -0.13 -0.93
CA ASP A 103 -7.47 -0.82 -0.11
C ASP A 103 -6.89 -2.05 -0.80
N GLN A 104 -7.59 -2.60 -1.80
CA GLN A 104 -7.20 -3.80 -2.56
C GLN A 104 -6.71 -3.46 -3.98
N ARG A 105 -6.16 -2.27 -4.18
CA ARG A 105 -5.58 -1.86 -5.46
C ARG A 105 -4.52 -2.87 -5.93
N PRO A 106 -4.37 -3.07 -7.25
CA PRO A 106 -5.10 -2.38 -8.31
C PRO A 106 -6.47 -3.01 -8.61
N TYR A 107 -7.47 -2.15 -8.77
CA TYR A 107 -8.80 -2.50 -9.27
C TYR A 107 -8.82 -2.44 -10.80
N ARG A 108 -9.60 -3.31 -11.44
CA ARG A 108 -9.86 -3.29 -12.88
C ARG A 108 -11.35 -3.35 -13.17
N THR A 109 -11.75 -2.96 -14.36
CA THR A 109 -13.10 -3.25 -14.84
C THR A 109 -13.22 -4.73 -15.22
N SER A 110 -14.45 -5.25 -15.36
CA SER A 110 -14.70 -6.62 -15.85
C SER A 110 -14.10 -6.89 -17.23
N SER A 111 -13.84 -5.84 -18.01
CA SER A 111 -13.16 -5.92 -19.31
C SER A 111 -11.63 -6.08 -19.19
N GLY A 112 -11.09 -6.12 -17.97
CA GLY A 112 -9.65 -6.30 -17.71
C GLY A 112 -8.83 -5.01 -17.70
N ASN A 113 -9.48 -3.83 -17.75
CA ASN A 113 -8.81 -2.55 -17.87
C ASN A 113 -8.56 -1.89 -16.51
N TYR A 114 -7.32 -1.45 -16.28
CA TYR A 114 -6.94 -0.69 -15.09
C TYR A 114 -6.93 0.80 -15.40
N TYR A 115 -7.86 1.54 -14.80
CA TYR A 115 -7.95 2.99 -14.97
C TYR A 115 -7.38 3.72 -13.76
N ILE A 116 -6.84 4.91 -14.01
CA ILE A 116 -6.45 5.89 -12.99
C ILE A 116 -6.96 7.27 -13.37
N ARG A 117 -7.23 8.11 -12.37
CA ARG A 117 -7.56 9.53 -12.56
C ARG A 117 -6.28 10.31 -12.81
N SER A 118 -6.30 11.17 -13.82
CA SER A 118 -5.19 12.04 -14.19
C SER A 118 -5.77 13.42 -14.51
N ALA A 119 -5.70 14.36 -13.56
CA ALA A 119 -6.44 15.61 -13.60
C ALA A 119 -7.95 15.34 -13.71
N ASN A 120 -8.62 15.85 -14.74
CA ASN A 120 -10.06 15.73 -14.96
C ASN A 120 -10.46 14.56 -15.88
N ARG A 121 -9.56 13.58 -16.10
CA ARG A 121 -9.84 12.46 -17.01
C ARG A 121 -9.34 11.13 -16.47
N PHE A 122 -10.03 10.07 -16.87
CA PHE A 122 -9.59 8.69 -16.63
C PHE A 122 -8.81 8.15 -17.82
N ARG A 123 -7.68 7.51 -17.55
CA ARG A 123 -6.86 6.83 -18.57
C ARG A 123 -6.38 5.49 -18.08
N LEU A 124 -5.93 4.65 -18.99
CA LEU A 124 -5.27 3.40 -18.65
C LEU A 124 -4.00 3.67 -17.83
N ALA A 125 -3.81 2.87 -16.79
CA ALA A 125 -2.60 2.85 -16.01
C ALA A 125 -1.44 2.31 -16.86
N SER A 126 -0.30 3.00 -16.80
CA SER A 126 0.96 2.48 -17.33
C SER A 126 1.44 1.30 -16.49
N ARG A 127 2.40 0.53 -17.03
CA ARG A 127 3.04 -0.57 -16.30
C ARG A 127 3.66 -0.09 -14.99
N GLU A 128 4.33 1.05 -15.01
CA GLU A 128 5.01 1.63 -13.85
C GLU A 128 4.00 2.08 -12.78
N GLU A 129 2.85 2.60 -13.20
CA GLU A 129 1.75 2.94 -12.29
C GLU A 129 1.12 1.71 -11.67
N LEU A 130 0.86 0.66 -12.47
CA LEU A 130 0.36 -0.61 -11.95
C LEU A 130 1.30 -1.21 -10.92
N LEU A 131 2.60 -1.23 -11.20
CA LEU A 131 3.60 -1.70 -10.24
C LEU A 131 3.52 -0.92 -8.93
N ARG A 132 3.40 0.42 -8.98
CA ARG A 132 3.22 1.27 -7.79
C ARG A 132 1.95 0.93 -7.01
N LEU A 133 0.83 0.70 -7.70
CA LEU A 133 -0.43 0.32 -7.05
C LEU A 133 -0.29 -1.00 -6.29
N PHE A 134 0.36 -2.00 -6.88
CA PHE A 134 0.61 -3.28 -6.21
C PHE A 134 1.54 -3.16 -4.98
N GLN A 135 2.49 -2.21 -4.96
CA GLN A 135 3.34 -1.98 -3.77
C GLN A 135 2.54 -1.29 -2.66
N ALA A 136 1.65 -0.37 -3.03
CA ALA A 136 0.96 0.50 -2.10
C ALA A 136 -0.08 -0.21 -1.22
N THR A 137 -0.48 -1.42 -1.57
CA THR A 137 -1.53 -2.21 -0.90
C THR A 137 -1.00 -3.51 -0.30
N GLU A 138 0.32 -3.59 -0.07
CA GLU A 138 1.02 -4.76 0.49
C GLU A 138 0.73 -6.08 -0.27
N SER A 139 0.21 -5.99 -1.51
CA SER A 139 -0.10 -7.13 -2.36
C SER A 139 1.15 -7.74 -2.99
N ILE A 140 2.31 -7.07 -2.85
CA ILE A 140 3.64 -7.60 -3.17
C ILE A 140 4.49 -7.54 -1.91
N TYR A 141 4.74 -8.69 -1.29
CA TYR A 141 5.81 -8.87 -0.32
C TYR A 141 7.16 -8.79 -1.05
N TYR A 142 7.73 -7.59 -1.13
CA TYR A 142 9.00 -7.34 -1.82
C TYR A 142 10.13 -8.21 -1.28
N ASP A 143 10.13 -8.42 0.01
CA ASP A 143 11.00 -9.29 0.76
C ASP A 143 10.82 -10.77 0.36
N GLU A 144 9.62 -11.24 0.00
CA GLU A 144 9.39 -12.58 -0.56
C GLU A 144 9.76 -12.71 -2.06
N THR A 145 10.20 -11.63 -2.73
CA THR A 145 10.53 -11.66 -4.16
C THR A 145 11.73 -12.57 -4.43
N THR A 146 11.56 -13.51 -5.36
CA THR A 146 12.61 -14.46 -5.74
C THR A 146 13.74 -13.79 -6.52
N ILE A 147 14.99 -14.04 -6.11
CA ILE A 147 16.20 -13.58 -6.79
C ILE A 147 16.78 -14.73 -7.61
N TYR A 148 16.36 -14.84 -8.88
CA TYR A 148 16.68 -15.97 -9.75
C TYR A 148 18.18 -16.21 -9.98
N LYS A 149 19.00 -15.16 -9.86
CA LYS A 149 20.47 -15.25 -10.00
C LYS A 149 21.15 -15.85 -8.77
N ALA A 150 20.47 -15.87 -7.62
CA ALA A 150 20.99 -16.43 -6.39
C ALA A 150 20.57 -17.90 -6.24
N THR A 151 21.34 -18.62 -5.44
CA THR A 151 21.21 -20.04 -5.14
C THR A 151 21.36 -20.26 -3.64
N LEU A 152 21.06 -21.48 -3.17
CA LEU A 152 21.26 -21.84 -1.77
C LEU A 152 22.70 -21.62 -1.27
N LYS A 153 23.69 -21.67 -2.16
CA LYS A 153 25.10 -21.45 -1.81
C LYS A 153 25.41 -20.00 -1.46
N ASP A 154 24.55 -19.07 -1.86
CA ASP A 154 24.69 -17.64 -1.58
C ASP A 154 24.11 -17.26 -0.21
N LEU A 155 23.49 -18.23 0.49
CA LEU A 155 22.94 -18.08 1.84
C LEU A 155 23.85 -18.73 2.88
N ASP A 156 24.04 -18.04 4.00
CA ASP A 156 24.78 -18.56 5.16
C ASP A 156 23.87 -19.45 6.03
N ASN A 157 23.92 -20.76 5.78
CA ASN A 157 23.13 -21.76 6.50
C ASN A 157 23.49 -21.82 7.98
N ASP A 158 24.75 -21.58 8.34
CA ASP A 158 25.20 -21.59 9.73
C ASP A 158 24.67 -20.38 10.49
N ALA A 159 24.66 -19.21 9.85
CA ALA A 159 24.01 -18.03 10.39
C ALA A 159 22.50 -18.25 10.60
N PHE A 160 21.83 -18.92 9.67
CA PHE A 160 20.42 -19.29 9.84
C PHE A 160 20.20 -20.23 11.02
N ARG A 161 21.01 -21.30 11.15
CA ARG A 161 20.92 -22.23 12.29
C ARG A 161 21.18 -21.52 13.61
N LEU A 162 22.17 -20.63 13.65
CA LEU A 162 22.47 -19.81 14.82
C LEU A 162 21.29 -18.92 15.18
N PHE A 163 20.68 -18.24 14.21
CA PHE A 163 19.49 -17.43 14.43
C PHE A 163 18.34 -18.25 15.04
N MET A 164 18.06 -19.43 14.45
CA MET A 164 17.00 -20.33 14.94
C MET A 164 17.27 -20.82 16.36
N LYS A 165 18.54 -21.11 16.70
CA LYS A 165 18.92 -21.53 18.05
C LYS A 165 18.82 -20.38 19.06
N GLU A 166 19.40 -19.23 18.76
CA GLU A 166 19.53 -18.11 19.70
C GLU A 166 18.21 -17.36 19.93
N TYR A 167 17.41 -17.18 18.87
CA TYR A 167 16.20 -16.35 18.95
C TYR A 167 14.91 -17.16 18.95
N MET A 168 14.90 -18.35 18.35
CA MET A 168 13.71 -19.21 18.28
C MET A 168 13.80 -20.43 19.21
N ASN A 169 14.96 -20.69 19.84
CA ASN A 169 15.23 -21.87 20.66
C ASN A 169 14.92 -23.19 19.93
N ILE A 170 15.19 -23.24 18.62
CA ILE A 170 14.99 -24.40 17.76
C ILE A 170 16.33 -24.85 17.21
N GLU A 171 16.72 -26.10 17.49
CA GLU A 171 17.84 -26.73 16.81
C GLU A 171 17.38 -27.30 15.46
N VAL A 172 17.87 -26.71 14.38
CA VAL A 172 17.52 -27.11 13.01
C VAL A 172 18.47 -28.21 12.56
N SER A 173 17.95 -29.38 12.19
CA SER A 173 18.70 -30.47 11.56
C SER A 173 18.96 -30.20 10.07
N GLU A 174 19.84 -30.97 9.42
CA GLU A 174 20.10 -30.82 7.98
C GLU A 174 18.83 -31.06 7.14
N GLU A 175 18.09 -32.11 7.47
CA GLU A 175 16.88 -32.53 6.76
C GLU A 175 15.75 -31.49 6.82
N MET A 176 15.70 -30.70 7.90
CA MET A 176 14.65 -29.71 8.12
C MET A 176 15.01 -28.30 7.66
N LEU A 177 16.27 -28.05 7.30
CA LEU A 177 16.78 -26.71 6.98
C LEU A 177 15.94 -26.01 5.91
N ILE A 178 15.74 -26.68 4.77
CA ILE A 178 14.99 -26.14 3.63
C ILE A 178 13.54 -25.88 4.00
N ASN A 179 12.91 -26.77 4.78
CA ASN A 179 11.52 -26.60 5.21
C ASN A 179 11.37 -25.36 6.10
N TYR A 180 12.27 -25.16 7.06
CA TYR A 180 12.26 -23.96 7.90
C TYR A 180 12.52 -22.68 7.07
N MET A 181 13.47 -22.71 6.14
CA MET A 181 13.76 -21.57 5.27
C MET A 181 12.58 -21.22 4.36
N LYS A 182 11.82 -22.21 3.85
CA LYS A 182 10.58 -21.97 3.09
C LYS A 182 9.48 -21.38 3.98
N ASN A 183 9.32 -21.90 5.20
CA ASN A 183 8.30 -21.42 6.14
C ASN A 183 8.56 -19.97 6.57
N LEU A 184 9.82 -19.60 6.74
CA LEU A 184 10.26 -18.24 7.08
C LEU A 184 10.47 -17.34 5.85
N LYS A 185 10.08 -17.79 4.66
CA LYS A 185 10.17 -17.02 3.40
C LYS A 185 11.57 -16.56 3.01
N ILE A 186 12.60 -17.20 3.56
CA ILE A 186 14.00 -17.07 3.12
C ILE A 186 14.17 -17.70 1.73
N LEU A 187 13.41 -18.77 1.46
CA LEU A 187 13.33 -19.44 0.18
C LEU A 187 11.90 -19.42 -0.37
N SER A 188 11.78 -19.35 -1.68
CA SER A 188 10.53 -19.60 -2.39
C SER A 188 10.17 -21.09 -2.38
N LYS A 189 8.94 -21.42 -2.84
CA LYS A 189 8.49 -22.81 -3.00
C LYS A 189 9.44 -23.64 -3.89
N ASP A 190 10.01 -22.99 -4.90
CA ASP A 190 10.97 -23.56 -5.86
C ASP A 190 12.44 -23.49 -5.37
N GLU A 191 12.65 -23.28 -4.07
CA GLU A 191 13.99 -23.28 -3.42
C GLU A 191 14.94 -22.21 -3.95
N LYS A 192 14.39 -21.10 -4.43
CA LYS A 192 15.17 -19.93 -4.81
C LYS A 192 15.22 -18.91 -3.65
N PRO A 193 16.38 -18.32 -3.37
CA PRO A 193 16.48 -17.24 -2.39
C PRO A 193 15.52 -16.10 -2.69
N THR A 194 14.87 -15.61 -1.65
CA THR A 194 14.09 -14.38 -1.70
C THR A 194 14.98 -13.17 -1.41
N LEU A 195 14.47 -11.96 -1.65
CA LEU A 195 15.17 -10.73 -1.27
C LEU A 195 15.41 -10.69 0.25
N ALA A 196 14.45 -11.12 1.06
CA ALA A 196 14.59 -11.28 2.50
C ALA A 196 15.72 -12.25 2.85
N GLY A 197 15.74 -13.42 2.19
CA GLY A 197 16.77 -14.43 2.43
C GLY A 197 18.17 -13.91 2.14
N ILE A 198 18.33 -13.20 1.03
CA ILE A 198 19.60 -12.55 0.68
C ILE A 198 19.95 -11.47 1.69
N LEU A 199 19.04 -10.55 1.99
CA LEU A 199 19.32 -9.47 2.94
C LEU A 199 19.61 -9.98 4.34
N PHE A 200 19.02 -11.10 4.76
CA PHE A 200 19.16 -11.61 6.12
C PHE A 200 20.37 -12.54 6.28
N LEU A 201 20.70 -13.32 5.24
CA LEU A 201 21.69 -14.41 5.32
C LEU A 201 22.90 -14.23 4.37
N VAL A 202 23.02 -13.11 3.66
CA VAL A 202 24.25 -12.83 2.91
C VAL A 202 25.40 -12.53 3.87
N GLN A 203 26.52 -13.20 3.63
CA GLN A 203 27.80 -13.06 4.34
C GLN A 203 28.26 -11.61 4.61
N ILE A 204 27.86 -10.65 3.79
CA ILE A 204 28.21 -9.23 3.94
C ILE A 204 27.70 -8.66 5.27
N LEU A 205 26.52 -9.07 5.74
CA LEU A 205 25.98 -8.57 7.01
C LEU A 205 26.66 -9.19 8.23
N ASN A 206 27.22 -10.40 8.15
CA ASN A 206 27.99 -10.97 9.26
C ASN A 206 29.26 -10.17 9.55
N SER A 207 29.94 -9.65 8.51
CA SER A 207 31.10 -8.77 8.69
C SER A 207 30.73 -7.41 9.31
N LEU A 208 29.61 -6.83 8.89
CA LEU A 208 29.11 -5.55 9.38
C LEU A 208 28.52 -5.64 10.80
N PHE A 209 27.79 -6.72 11.12
CA PHE A 209 27.27 -6.96 12.48
C PHE A 209 28.38 -7.28 13.48
N GLN A 210 29.45 -7.98 13.08
CA GLN A 210 30.62 -8.15 13.94
C GLN A 210 31.32 -6.81 14.22
N GLN A 211 31.42 -5.92 13.22
CA GLN A 211 31.95 -4.57 13.42
C GLN A 211 31.06 -3.72 14.34
N LEU A 212 29.73 -3.84 14.25
CA LEU A 212 28.78 -3.14 15.12
C LEU A 212 28.84 -3.63 16.59
N LYS A 213 28.94 -4.95 16.82
CA LYS A 213 29.15 -5.51 18.17
C LYS A 213 30.50 -5.07 18.77
N TRP A 214 31.53 -4.95 17.92
CA TRP A 214 32.83 -4.38 18.31
C TRP A 214 32.72 -2.91 18.75
N LEU A 215 31.96 -2.10 18.01
CA LEU A 215 31.71 -0.69 18.36
C LEU A 215 30.94 -0.55 19.67
N GLU A 216 29.97 -1.42 19.94
CA GLU A 216 29.23 -1.41 21.22
C GLU A 216 30.15 -1.74 22.41
N HIS A 217 31.09 -2.68 22.23
CA HIS A 217 32.08 -3.03 23.25
C HIS A 217 33.06 -1.88 23.51
N ILE A 218 33.54 -1.20 22.45
CA ILE A 218 34.39 -0.01 22.57
C ILE A 218 33.66 1.12 23.30
N PHE A 219 32.39 1.37 22.96
CA PHE A 219 31.58 2.39 23.64
C PHE A 219 31.42 2.10 25.13
N ARG A 220 31.17 0.84 25.51
CA ARG A 220 31.08 0.43 26.93
C ARG A 220 32.40 0.64 27.67
N VAL A 221 33.54 0.32 27.05
CA VAL A 221 34.88 0.55 27.64
C VAL A 221 35.17 2.04 27.79
N LEU A 222 34.84 2.87 26.80
CA LEU A 222 35.03 4.31 26.86
C LEU A 222 34.17 4.97 27.95
N ILE A 223 32.91 4.55 28.09
CA ILE A 223 32.02 5.00 29.17
C ILE A 223 32.59 4.60 30.55
N PHE A 224 33.08 3.37 30.68
CA PHE A 224 33.70 2.89 31.92
C PHE A 224 34.96 3.71 32.28
N LEU A 225 35.86 3.94 31.32
CA LEU A 225 37.06 4.75 31.51
C LEU A 225 36.74 6.21 31.84
N HIS A 226 35.73 6.80 31.20
CA HIS A 226 35.28 8.16 31.49
C HIS A 226 34.73 8.28 32.91
N HIS A 227 33.91 7.31 33.35
CA HIS A 227 33.36 7.28 34.70
C HIS A 227 34.45 7.08 35.77
N HIS A 228 35.48 6.29 35.46
CA HIS A 228 36.62 6.11 36.35
C HIS A 228 37.52 7.35 36.44
N TRP A 229 37.72 8.05 35.32
CA TRP A 229 38.52 9.29 35.27
C TRP A 229 37.85 10.44 36.02
N THR A 230 36.53 10.60 35.88
CA THR A 230 35.74 11.61 36.61
C THR A 230 35.75 11.36 38.12
N LYS A 231 35.62 10.10 38.58
CA LYS A 231 35.77 9.75 40.00
C LYS A 231 37.18 10.00 40.56
N ARG A 232 38.23 9.81 39.76
CA ARG A 232 39.60 10.13 40.20
C ARG A 232 39.85 11.64 40.24
N LYS A 233 39.27 12.40 39.31
CA LYS A 233 39.41 13.87 39.28
C LYS A 233 38.78 14.52 40.52
N SER A 234 37.61 14.04 40.95
CA SER A 234 36.97 14.51 42.18
C SER A 234 37.75 14.15 43.45
N GLN A 235 38.42 12.99 43.50
CA GLN A 235 39.31 12.64 44.63
C GLN A 235 40.58 13.49 44.68
N VAL A 236 41.13 13.90 43.53
CA VAL A 236 42.33 14.75 43.47
C VAL A 236 42.03 16.20 43.80
N GLU A 237 40.81 16.70 43.50
CA GLU A 237 40.37 18.03 43.97
C GLU A 237 40.08 18.07 45.47
N PHE A 238 39.63 16.96 46.06
CA PHE A 238 39.42 16.85 47.52
C PHE A 238 40.72 16.84 48.35
N LEU A 239 41.86 16.52 47.73
CA LEU A 239 43.19 16.55 48.35
C LEU A 239 43.92 17.90 48.19
N LYS A 240 43.27 18.90 47.57
CA LYS A 240 43.78 20.27 47.38
C LYS A 240 43.03 21.32 48.22
N LEU A 241 42.15 20.89 49.11
CA LEU A 241 41.51 21.67 50.18
C LEU A 241 42.07 21.21 51.53
#